data_AF-A0A7Y5J5M4-F1
#
_entry.id   AF-A0A7Y5J5M4-F1
#
_cell.length_a   1.000
_cell.length_b   1.000
_cell.length_c   1.000
_cell.angle_alpha   90.00
_cell.angle_beta   90.00
_cell.angle_gamma   90.00
#
_symmetry.space_group_name_H-M   'P 1'
#
loop_
_entity.id
_entity.type
_entity.pdbx_description
1 polymer ?
#
loop_
_entity_poly.entity_id
_entity_poly.type
_entity_poly.pdbx_seq_one_letter_code
_entity_poly.pdbx_strand_id
1 'polypeptide(L)'
;NPEERTLESMVTMQIHDLSPEYMQAIRAMGFKDATMDDLLAAKIHDLSPEYIREIQAAGYKNLDLEEILSFKIHDVDADFIRSVAKTSGNAPDADEVLSVKIHNVQPEDMAKFKELGLGEISMEDLTAFAIHGIDAAYIKSWKDAGYPDLDKDELLSVKIHDVTPEFIQEFNKINNTNISIDNALTIKIHDVNPEFIKSFEALGYKNMDLDEVVGLKIHDVTPKFIQGFEPLGFKQIDLDEAMSLKIHDVTPEFIRSMQEKGFKDLSLDEYISLKIMGSANRSRKRED
;
A
#
# COMPACT_ATOMS: atom_id res chain seq x y z
N ASN A 1 40.04 -25.59 14.35
CA ASN A 1 40.46 -24.26 13.88
C ASN A 1 41.22 -23.56 15.03
N PRO A 2 42.33 -22.82 14.80
CA PRO A 2 43.08 -22.11 15.85
C PRO A 2 42.24 -21.16 16.73
N GLU A 3 41.22 -20.52 16.17
CA GLU A 3 40.31 -19.62 16.90
C GLU A 3 39.55 -20.37 18.00
N GLU A 4 39.18 -21.63 17.77
CA GLU A 4 38.43 -22.49 18.70
C GLU A 4 39.27 -22.97 19.89
N ARG A 5 40.58 -22.68 19.91
CA ARG A 5 41.53 -23.13 20.94
C ARG A 5 41.90 -22.04 21.96
N THR A 6 41.31 -20.85 21.86
CA THR A 6 41.53 -19.79 22.84
C THR A 6 40.71 -20.04 24.11
N LEU A 7 41.19 -19.56 25.26
CA LEU A 7 40.45 -19.68 26.52
C LEU A 7 39.08 -18.98 26.44
N GLU A 8 39.02 -17.84 25.76
CA GLU A 8 37.80 -17.08 25.54
C GLU A 8 36.77 -17.90 24.75
N SER A 9 37.18 -18.47 23.62
CA SER A 9 36.30 -19.33 22.82
C SER A 9 35.83 -20.57 23.58
N MET A 10 36.70 -21.19 24.39
CA MET A 10 36.30 -22.34 25.22
C MET A 10 35.26 -21.96 26.29
N VAL A 11 35.39 -20.77 26.88
CA VAL A 11 34.40 -20.25 27.84
C VAL A 11 33.07 -19.97 27.13
N THR A 12 33.08 -19.31 25.97
CA THR A 12 31.87 -19.05 25.17
C THR A 12 31.18 -20.36 24.76
N MET A 13 31.94 -21.34 24.28
CA MET A 13 31.40 -22.65 23.95
C MET A 13 30.72 -23.33 25.14
N GLN A 14 31.33 -23.26 26.32
CA GLN A 14 30.77 -23.85 27.53
C GLN A 14 29.51 -23.10 28.02
N ILE A 15 29.46 -21.78 27.90
CA ILE A 15 28.28 -20.97 28.28
C ILE A 15 27.06 -21.32 27.42
N HIS A 16 27.27 -21.60 26.14
CA HIS A 16 26.21 -21.85 25.17
C HIS A 16 26.02 -23.33 24.81
N ASP A 17 26.60 -24.26 25.59
CA ASP A 17 26.54 -25.71 25.36
C ASP A 17 26.95 -26.14 23.94
N LEU A 18 27.91 -25.42 23.35
CA LEU A 18 28.44 -25.68 22.01
C LEU A 18 29.55 -26.73 22.06
N SER A 19 29.19 -28.01 21.90
CA SER A 19 30.15 -29.11 21.98
C SER A 19 30.91 -29.37 20.67
N PRO A 20 32.15 -29.91 20.74
CA PRO A 20 32.87 -30.39 19.56
C PRO A 20 32.08 -31.36 18.69
N GLU A 21 31.29 -32.24 19.30
CA GLU A 21 30.45 -33.21 18.61
C GLU A 21 29.34 -32.52 17.82
N TYR A 22 28.70 -31.49 18.39
CA TYR A 22 27.71 -30.68 17.67
C TYR A 22 28.36 -29.97 16.47
N MET A 23 29.47 -29.27 16.68
CA MET A 23 30.17 -28.57 15.60
C MET A 23 30.59 -29.53 14.47
N GLN A 24 31.07 -30.73 14.81
CA GLN A 24 31.42 -31.76 13.84
C GLN A 24 30.17 -32.28 13.11
N ALA A 25 29.06 -32.49 13.81
CA ALA A 25 27.80 -32.93 13.20
C ALA A 25 27.27 -31.92 12.17
N ILE A 26 27.25 -30.62 12.51
CA ILE A 26 26.84 -29.55 11.59
C ILE A 26 27.74 -29.54 10.35
N ARG A 27 29.07 -29.49 10.53
CA ARG A 27 30.03 -29.49 9.42
C ARG A 27 29.91 -30.73 8.52
N ALA A 28 29.58 -31.90 9.09
CA ALA A 28 29.40 -33.14 8.36
C ALA A 28 28.14 -33.15 7.46
N MET A 29 27.17 -32.28 7.71
CA MET A 29 25.93 -32.16 6.91
C MET A 29 26.05 -31.22 5.71
N GLY A 30 27.24 -30.66 5.46
CA GLY A 30 27.52 -29.83 4.29
C GLY A 30 28.11 -28.45 4.63
N PHE A 31 27.94 -27.98 5.87
CA PHE A 31 28.37 -26.65 6.33
C PHE A 31 29.83 -26.64 6.77
N LYS A 32 30.74 -27.10 5.90
CA LYS A 32 32.17 -27.28 6.22
C LYS A 32 32.86 -25.96 6.61
N ASP A 33 32.41 -24.86 6.01
CA ASP A 33 32.97 -23.53 6.17
C ASP A 33 32.30 -22.72 7.29
N ALA A 34 31.35 -23.32 8.02
CA ALA A 34 30.69 -22.66 9.15
C ALA A 34 31.71 -22.21 10.20
N THR A 35 31.68 -20.91 10.48
CA THR A 35 32.53 -20.25 11.45
C THR A 35 32.09 -20.60 12.88
N MET A 36 32.91 -20.23 13.87
CA MET A 36 32.51 -20.41 15.27
C MET A 36 31.25 -19.59 15.59
N ASP A 37 31.13 -18.39 15.03
CA ASP A 37 29.98 -17.50 15.25
C ASP A 37 28.71 -18.07 14.63
N ASP A 38 28.77 -18.65 13.43
CA ASP A 38 27.60 -19.30 12.80
C ASP A 38 27.10 -20.49 13.64
N LEU A 39 28.03 -21.31 14.14
CA LEU A 39 27.71 -22.48 14.96
C LEU A 39 27.17 -22.08 16.34
N LEU A 40 27.68 -20.97 16.89
CA LEU A 40 27.18 -20.39 18.12
C LEU A 40 25.76 -19.85 17.94
N ALA A 41 25.50 -19.09 16.87
CA ALA A 41 24.18 -18.58 16.53
C ALA A 41 23.18 -19.72 16.33
N ALA A 42 23.56 -20.75 15.56
CA ALA A 42 22.76 -21.97 15.39
C ALA A 42 22.41 -22.61 16.74
N LYS A 43 23.38 -22.73 17.64
CA LYS A 43 23.16 -23.33 18.96
C LYS A 43 22.27 -22.49 19.86
N ILE A 44 22.41 -21.16 19.86
CA ILE A 44 21.59 -20.22 20.63
C ILE A 44 20.11 -20.31 20.23
N HIS A 45 19.82 -20.57 18.96
CA HIS A 45 18.46 -20.74 18.44
C HIS A 45 17.99 -22.21 18.41
N ASP A 46 18.63 -23.09 19.18
CA ASP A 46 18.28 -24.52 19.28
C ASP A 46 18.25 -25.27 17.93
N LEU A 47 19.10 -24.87 16.98
CA LEU A 47 19.22 -25.55 15.70
C LEU A 47 19.91 -26.91 15.87
N SER A 48 19.14 -28.01 15.81
CA SER A 48 19.68 -29.36 15.98
C SER A 48 20.13 -29.99 14.65
N PRO A 49 21.05 -30.95 14.67
CA PRO A 49 21.37 -31.73 13.49
C PRO A 49 20.18 -32.51 12.92
N GLU A 50 19.28 -32.96 13.78
CA GLU A 50 18.04 -33.62 13.40
C GLU A 50 17.14 -32.69 12.59
N TYR A 51 16.95 -31.45 13.05
CA TYR A 51 16.17 -30.44 12.34
C TYR A 51 16.75 -30.14 10.95
N ILE A 52 18.07 -29.96 10.84
CA ILE A 52 18.74 -29.75 9.54
C ILE A 52 18.47 -30.92 8.59
N ARG A 53 18.54 -32.17 9.07
CA ARG A 53 18.23 -33.35 8.25
C ARG A 53 16.77 -33.36 7.79
N GLU A 54 15.84 -32.95 8.64
CA GLU A 54 14.41 -32.85 8.30
C GLU A 54 14.15 -31.81 7.20
N ILE A 55 14.77 -30.62 7.31
CA ILE A 55 14.69 -29.57 6.27
C ILE A 55 15.31 -30.05 4.95
N GLN A 56 16.49 -30.67 4.98
CA GLN A 56 17.12 -31.27 3.79
C GLN A 56 16.27 -32.38 3.17
N ALA A 57 15.61 -33.20 4.00
CA ALA A 57 14.70 -34.25 3.55
C ALA A 57 13.39 -33.69 2.96
N ALA A 58 12.97 -32.50 3.38
CA ALA A 58 11.85 -31.77 2.79
C ALA A 58 12.17 -31.16 1.42
N GLY A 59 13.42 -31.25 0.94
CA GLY A 59 13.85 -30.83 -0.39
C GLY A 59 14.91 -29.72 -0.41
N TYR A 60 15.16 -29.08 0.74
CA TYR A 60 16.03 -27.92 0.88
C TYR A 60 17.49 -28.31 1.15
N LYS A 61 18.11 -28.98 0.16
CA LYS A 61 19.47 -29.55 0.29
C LYS A 61 20.60 -28.54 0.10
N ASN A 62 20.31 -27.41 -0.53
CA ASN A 62 21.30 -26.43 -0.97
C ASN A 62 21.21 -25.12 -0.19
N LEU A 63 20.42 -25.08 0.89
CA LEU A 63 20.40 -23.92 1.77
C LEU A 63 21.71 -23.82 2.53
N ASP A 64 22.20 -22.60 2.73
CA ASP A 64 23.29 -22.33 3.64
C ASP A 64 22.82 -22.41 5.11
N LEU A 65 23.77 -22.26 6.04
CA LEU A 65 23.47 -22.41 7.47
C LEU A 65 22.61 -21.26 7.99
N GLU A 66 22.73 -20.06 7.41
CA GLU A 66 21.98 -18.87 7.79
C GLU A 66 20.53 -18.97 7.34
N GLU A 67 20.29 -19.46 6.12
CA GLU A 67 18.94 -19.73 5.58
C GLU A 67 18.19 -20.78 6.43
N ILE A 68 18.87 -21.87 6.84
CA ILE A 68 18.26 -22.88 7.70
C ILE A 68 18.04 -22.34 9.13
N LEU A 69 18.96 -21.51 9.62
CA LEU A 69 18.78 -20.82 10.89
C LEU A 69 17.57 -19.88 10.85
N SER A 70 17.36 -19.17 9.74
CA SER A 70 16.17 -18.33 9.52
C SER A 70 14.87 -19.13 9.63
N PHE A 71 14.82 -20.31 8.98
CA PHE A 71 13.68 -21.22 9.15
C PHE A 71 13.43 -21.56 10.63
N LYS A 72 14.50 -21.87 11.38
CA LYS A 72 14.40 -22.22 12.79
C LYS A 72 13.90 -21.05 13.65
N ILE A 73 14.39 -19.84 13.39
CA ILE A 73 13.98 -18.62 14.10
C ILE A 73 12.50 -18.31 13.89
N HIS A 74 11.98 -18.61 12.70
CA HIS A 74 10.58 -18.37 12.34
C HIS A 74 9.66 -19.57 12.58
N ASP A 75 10.11 -20.61 13.28
CA ASP A 75 9.34 -21.84 13.54
C ASP A 75 8.84 -22.54 12.26
N VAL A 76 9.61 -22.47 11.18
CA VAL A 76 9.39 -23.27 9.98
C VAL A 76 9.90 -24.68 10.25
N ASP A 77 9.05 -25.69 10.14
CA ASP A 77 9.44 -27.09 10.21
C ASP A 77 9.12 -27.82 8.89
N ALA A 78 9.55 -29.08 8.81
CA ALA A 78 9.36 -29.88 7.61
C ALA A 78 7.87 -30.19 7.34
N ASP A 79 7.00 -30.20 8.36
CA ASP A 79 5.55 -30.40 8.19
C ASP A 79 4.89 -29.16 7.58
N PHE A 80 5.28 -27.96 8.03
CA PHE A 80 4.86 -26.69 7.48
C PHE A 80 5.30 -26.53 6.03
N ILE A 81 6.56 -26.85 5.70
CA ILE A 81 7.04 -26.87 4.31
C ILE A 81 6.15 -27.76 3.42
N ARG A 82 5.83 -28.97 3.91
CA ARG A 82 4.97 -29.91 3.17
C ARG A 82 3.54 -29.39 3.01
N SER A 83 2.99 -28.68 3.98
CA SER A 83 1.64 -28.12 3.89
C SER A 83 1.58 -26.98 2.87
N VAL A 84 2.60 -26.14 2.81
CA VAL A 84 2.74 -25.08 1.78
C VAL A 84 2.83 -25.73 0.40
N ALA A 85 3.75 -26.68 0.19
CA ALA A 85 3.95 -27.36 -1.09
C ALA A 85 2.69 -28.09 -1.60
N LYS A 86 1.93 -28.71 -0.68
CA LYS A 86 0.66 -29.38 -1.02
C LYS A 86 -0.38 -28.39 -1.53
N THR A 87 -0.40 -27.17 -0.99
CA THR A 87 -1.41 -26.17 -1.30
C THR A 87 -1.07 -25.40 -2.56
N SER A 88 0.20 -25.01 -2.72
CA SER A 88 0.69 -24.33 -3.92
C SER A 88 0.76 -25.25 -5.14
N GLY A 89 0.82 -26.57 -4.95
CA GLY A 89 0.90 -27.56 -6.03
C GLY A 89 2.28 -27.66 -6.68
N ASN A 90 3.27 -26.97 -6.14
CA ASN A 90 4.67 -26.97 -6.55
C ASN A 90 5.59 -27.02 -5.32
N ALA A 91 6.89 -27.20 -5.53
CA ALA A 91 7.87 -27.04 -4.44
C ALA A 91 8.13 -25.54 -4.25
N PRO A 92 7.81 -24.96 -3.08
CA PRO A 92 8.07 -23.55 -2.82
C PRO A 92 9.58 -23.33 -2.66
N ASP A 93 10.06 -22.12 -2.95
CA ASP A 93 11.42 -21.75 -2.55
C ASP A 93 11.49 -21.41 -1.05
N ALA A 94 12.67 -21.06 -0.55
CA ALA A 94 12.86 -20.81 0.88
C ALA A 94 12.23 -19.48 1.31
N ASP A 95 12.32 -18.46 0.46
CA ASP A 95 11.77 -17.13 0.71
C ASP A 95 10.24 -17.18 0.76
N GLU A 96 9.62 -17.96 -0.13
CA GLU A 96 8.18 -18.19 -0.14
C GLU A 96 7.71 -18.87 1.15
N VAL A 97 8.39 -19.93 1.62
CA VAL A 97 8.02 -20.59 2.89
C VAL A 97 8.16 -19.64 4.08
N LEU A 98 9.25 -18.86 4.13
CA LEU A 98 9.46 -17.88 5.19
C LEU A 98 8.38 -16.80 5.15
N SER A 99 8.08 -16.25 3.98
CA SER A 99 7.07 -15.21 3.79
C SER A 99 5.70 -15.65 4.33
N VAL A 100 5.27 -16.86 3.96
CA VAL A 100 4.01 -17.45 4.43
C VAL A 100 4.00 -17.59 5.96
N LYS A 101 5.10 -18.05 6.55
CA LYS A 101 5.21 -18.24 8.00
C LYS A 101 5.21 -16.90 8.75
N ILE A 102 6.02 -15.94 8.31
CA ILE A 102 6.20 -14.63 8.93
C ILE A 102 4.89 -13.83 8.92
N HIS A 103 4.14 -13.91 7.82
CA HIS A 103 2.89 -13.19 7.65
C HIS A 103 1.65 -13.98 8.12
N ASN A 104 1.84 -15.12 8.79
CA ASN A 104 0.77 -15.99 9.30
C ASN A 104 -0.27 -16.39 8.24
N VAL A 105 0.19 -16.55 7.00
CA VAL A 105 -0.65 -16.95 5.87
C VAL A 105 -1.22 -18.34 6.13
N GLN A 106 -2.51 -18.52 5.85
CA GLN A 106 -3.20 -19.81 5.94
C GLN A 106 -3.40 -20.35 4.51
N PRO A 107 -2.58 -21.30 4.02
CA PRO A 107 -2.69 -21.79 2.64
C PRO A 107 -4.08 -22.34 2.30
N GLU A 108 -4.79 -22.91 3.28
CA GLU A 108 -6.17 -23.38 3.13
C GLU A 108 -7.18 -22.30 2.72
N ASP A 109 -6.86 -21.02 2.92
CA ASP A 109 -7.73 -19.91 2.51
C ASP A 109 -7.84 -19.82 0.97
N MET A 110 -6.91 -20.38 0.20
CA MET A 110 -7.03 -20.49 -1.26
C MET A 110 -8.34 -21.17 -1.68
N ALA A 111 -8.70 -22.27 -1.01
CA ALA A 111 -9.92 -22.99 -1.32
C ALA A 111 -11.17 -22.14 -1.01
N LYS A 112 -11.16 -21.43 0.13
CA LYS A 112 -12.26 -20.55 0.54
C LYS A 112 -12.43 -19.38 -0.42
N PHE A 113 -11.33 -18.75 -0.84
CA PHE A 113 -11.37 -17.61 -1.78
C PHE A 113 -11.84 -18.06 -3.17
N LYS A 114 -11.45 -19.27 -3.61
CA LYS A 114 -11.98 -19.88 -4.83
C LYS A 114 -13.48 -20.17 -4.75
N GLU A 115 -13.97 -20.67 -3.62
CA GLU A 115 -15.42 -20.86 -3.38
C GLU A 115 -16.18 -19.52 -3.38
N LEU A 116 -15.52 -18.45 -2.92
CA LEU A 116 -15.99 -17.08 -3.04
C LEU A 116 -15.77 -16.49 -4.44
N GLY A 117 -15.32 -17.25 -5.44
CA GLY A 117 -15.27 -16.79 -6.82
C GLY A 117 -14.11 -15.87 -7.19
N LEU A 118 -13.06 -15.75 -6.36
CA LEU A 118 -11.83 -14.99 -6.68
C LEU A 118 -10.95 -15.67 -7.74
N GLY A 119 -11.35 -16.83 -8.25
CA GLY A 119 -10.56 -17.57 -9.22
C GLY A 119 -9.32 -18.21 -8.60
N GLU A 120 -8.24 -18.26 -9.39
CA GLU A 120 -6.93 -18.73 -8.92
C GLU A 120 -6.17 -17.56 -8.29
N ILE A 121 -5.63 -17.79 -7.10
CA ILE A 121 -4.79 -16.83 -6.38
C ILE A 121 -3.42 -17.45 -6.15
N SER A 122 -2.38 -16.62 -6.16
CA SER A 122 -1.02 -17.04 -5.86
C SER A 122 -0.74 -17.03 -4.34
N MET A 123 0.38 -17.62 -3.93
CA MET A 123 0.86 -17.48 -2.55
C MET A 123 1.24 -16.03 -2.22
N GLU A 124 1.69 -15.25 -3.22
CA GLU A 124 1.94 -13.81 -3.08
C GLU A 124 0.64 -13.04 -2.81
N ASP A 125 -0.44 -13.34 -3.54
CA ASP A 125 -1.77 -12.74 -3.32
C ASP A 125 -2.28 -13.08 -1.91
N LEU A 126 -2.15 -14.35 -1.49
CA LEU A 126 -2.50 -14.77 -0.14
C LEU A 126 -1.71 -14.04 0.94
N THR A 127 -0.42 -13.81 0.69
CA THR A 127 0.47 -13.10 1.61
C THR A 127 0.05 -11.64 1.72
N ALA A 128 -0.22 -10.97 0.60
CA ALA A 128 -0.76 -9.62 0.59
C ALA A 128 -2.09 -9.56 1.37
N PHE A 129 -2.98 -10.52 1.17
CA PHE A 129 -4.25 -10.57 1.88
C PHE A 129 -4.07 -10.75 3.39
N ALA A 130 -3.16 -11.63 3.83
CA ALA A 130 -2.85 -11.81 5.24
C ALA A 130 -2.28 -10.53 5.88
N ILE A 131 -1.34 -9.85 5.19
CA ILE A 131 -0.74 -8.59 5.64
C ILE A 131 -1.80 -7.51 5.83
N HIS A 132 -2.75 -7.41 4.89
CA HIS A 132 -3.78 -6.38 4.89
C HIS A 132 -5.06 -6.78 5.66
N GLY A 133 -5.13 -8.00 6.21
CA GLY A 133 -6.31 -8.49 6.93
C GLY A 133 -7.54 -8.64 6.02
N ILE A 134 -7.33 -9.21 4.84
CA ILE A 134 -8.36 -9.60 3.86
C ILE A 134 -8.63 -11.09 4.06
N ASP A 135 -9.76 -11.39 4.69
CA ASP A 135 -10.21 -12.77 4.92
C ASP A 135 -11.50 -13.09 4.15
N ALA A 136 -11.98 -14.32 4.28
CA ALA A 136 -13.20 -14.78 3.61
C ALA A 136 -14.44 -13.97 4.03
N ALA A 137 -14.47 -13.46 5.26
CA ALA A 137 -15.58 -12.65 5.75
C ALA A 137 -15.56 -11.25 5.11
N TYR A 138 -14.38 -10.66 4.94
CA TYR A 138 -14.19 -9.40 4.23
C TYR A 138 -14.58 -9.51 2.75
N ILE A 139 -14.15 -10.55 2.05
CA ILE A 139 -14.56 -10.77 0.65
C ILE A 139 -16.08 -10.91 0.57
N LYS A 140 -16.68 -11.67 1.49
CA LYS A 140 -18.13 -11.86 1.54
C LYS A 140 -18.88 -10.55 1.82
N SER A 141 -18.38 -9.66 2.67
CA SER A 141 -19.06 -8.40 2.97
C SER A 141 -19.19 -7.50 1.74
N TRP A 142 -18.20 -7.50 0.85
CA TRP A 142 -18.28 -6.81 -0.44
C TRP A 142 -19.32 -7.41 -1.38
N LYS A 143 -19.41 -8.74 -1.43
CA LYS A 143 -20.45 -9.42 -2.22
C LYS A 143 -21.84 -9.09 -1.71
N ASP A 144 -22.04 -9.18 -0.39
CA ASP A 144 -23.31 -8.88 0.27
C ASP A 144 -23.71 -7.40 0.10
N ALA A 145 -22.72 -6.51 -0.10
CA ALA A 145 -22.91 -5.10 -0.40
C ALA A 145 -23.28 -4.78 -1.86
N GLY A 146 -23.34 -5.78 -2.74
CA GLY A 146 -23.67 -5.60 -4.15
C GLY A 146 -22.46 -5.46 -5.08
N TYR A 147 -21.26 -5.78 -4.61
CA TYR A 147 -20.03 -5.84 -5.41
C TYR A 147 -19.52 -7.30 -5.50
N PRO A 148 -20.23 -8.19 -6.22
CA PRO A 148 -19.93 -9.62 -6.22
C PRO A 148 -18.67 -10.02 -6.99
N ASP A 149 -18.21 -9.15 -7.88
CA ASP A 149 -17.22 -9.46 -8.92
C ASP A 149 -15.88 -8.72 -8.71
N LEU A 150 -15.60 -8.27 -7.49
CA LEU A 150 -14.29 -7.65 -7.19
C LEU A 150 -13.17 -8.65 -7.39
N ASP A 151 -12.17 -8.26 -8.17
CA ASP A 151 -10.96 -9.03 -8.31
C ASP A 151 -10.02 -8.83 -7.10
N LYS A 152 -8.91 -9.57 -7.10
CA LYS A 152 -7.94 -9.56 -6.00
C LYS A 152 -7.25 -8.20 -5.82
N ASP A 153 -7.00 -7.49 -6.92
CA ASP A 153 -6.30 -6.20 -6.91
C ASP A 153 -7.26 -5.11 -6.44
N GLU A 154 -8.53 -5.17 -6.85
CA GLU A 154 -9.60 -4.29 -6.38
C GLU A 154 -9.83 -4.45 -4.87
N LEU A 155 -9.95 -5.69 -4.36
CA LEU A 155 -10.10 -5.97 -2.93
C LEU A 155 -8.92 -5.42 -2.10
N LEU A 156 -7.71 -5.59 -2.61
CA LEU A 156 -6.51 -5.07 -1.99
C LEU A 156 -6.51 -3.54 -1.99
N SER A 157 -6.86 -2.93 -3.12
CA SER A 157 -6.90 -1.48 -3.28
C SER A 157 -7.92 -0.82 -2.35
N VAL A 158 -9.16 -1.32 -2.30
CA VAL A 158 -10.19 -0.78 -1.40
C VAL A 158 -9.82 -0.96 0.08
N LYS A 159 -9.12 -2.04 0.42
CA LYS A 159 -8.61 -2.28 1.77
C LYS A 159 -7.51 -1.28 2.14
N ILE A 160 -6.52 -1.08 1.25
CA ILE A 160 -5.38 -0.17 1.48
C ILE A 160 -5.85 1.29 1.62
N HIS A 161 -6.85 1.68 0.86
CA HIS A 161 -7.37 3.04 0.85
C HIS A 161 -8.54 3.28 1.83
N ASP A 162 -8.87 2.30 2.69
CA ASP A 162 -9.98 2.38 3.65
C ASP A 162 -11.34 2.73 2.98
N VAL A 163 -11.58 2.22 1.77
CA VAL A 163 -12.91 2.26 1.14
C VAL A 163 -13.73 1.11 1.69
N THR A 164 -14.94 1.40 2.16
CA THR A 164 -15.87 0.39 2.69
C THR A 164 -17.17 0.37 1.89
N PRO A 165 -17.94 -0.73 1.93
CA PRO A 165 -19.30 -0.75 1.42
C PRO A 165 -20.18 0.41 1.89
N GLU A 166 -20.08 0.76 3.18
CA GLU A 166 -20.87 1.84 3.79
C GLU A 166 -20.49 3.20 3.21
N PHE A 167 -19.19 3.45 3.01
CA PHE A 167 -18.71 4.66 2.35
C PHE A 167 -19.34 4.81 0.97
N ILE A 168 -19.35 3.76 0.16
CA ILE A 168 -19.96 3.82 -1.17
C ILE A 168 -21.47 4.07 -1.08
N GLN A 169 -22.16 3.42 -0.14
CA GLN A 169 -23.60 3.63 0.08
C GLN A 169 -23.93 5.07 0.49
N GLU A 170 -23.04 5.77 1.21
CA GLU A 170 -23.22 7.19 1.52
C GLU A 170 -23.19 8.07 0.27
N PHE A 171 -22.27 7.80 -0.65
CA PHE A 171 -22.16 8.54 -1.91
C PHE A 171 -23.31 8.23 -2.87
N ASN A 172 -23.74 6.96 -2.95
CA ASN A 172 -24.88 6.57 -3.80
C ASN A 172 -26.17 7.32 -3.43
N LYS A 173 -26.32 7.80 -2.17
CA LYS A 173 -27.47 8.59 -1.72
C LYS A 173 -27.48 10.03 -2.20
N ILE A 174 -26.32 10.61 -2.54
CA ILE A 174 -26.20 12.04 -2.85
C ILE A 174 -26.78 12.32 -4.25
N ASN A 175 -26.55 11.42 -5.21
CA ASN A 175 -26.96 11.61 -6.60
C ASN A 175 -27.75 10.44 -7.21
N ASN A 176 -28.20 9.46 -6.41
CA ASN A 176 -28.83 8.21 -6.90
C ASN A 176 -27.99 7.49 -7.96
N THR A 177 -26.67 7.67 -7.93
CA THR A 177 -25.73 7.01 -8.83
C THR A 177 -25.25 5.72 -8.16
N ASN A 178 -24.93 4.71 -8.96
CA ASN A 178 -24.14 3.58 -8.51
C ASN A 178 -22.68 3.89 -8.86
N ILE A 179 -21.89 4.38 -7.91
CA ILE A 179 -20.48 4.66 -8.18
C ILE A 179 -19.70 3.34 -8.34
N SER A 180 -18.79 3.32 -9.31
CA SER A 180 -17.84 2.21 -9.47
C SER A 180 -16.81 2.20 -8.33
N ILE A 181 -16.10 1.10 -8.18
CA ILE A 181 -15.00 0.97 -7.21
C ILE A 181 -13.87 1.94 -7.51
N ASP A 182 -13.49 2.06 -8.78
CA ASP A 182 -12.50 3.05 -9.24
C ASP A 182 -12.88 4.47 -8.78
N ASN A 183 -14.15 4.84 -8.98
CA ASN A 183 -14.66 6.13 -8.56
C ASN A 183 -14.63 6.29 -7.03
N ALA A 184 -15.00 5.24 -6.28
CA ALA A 184 -14.94 5.26 -4.82
C ALA A 184 -13.50 5.43 -4.31
N LEU A 185 -12.52 4.77 -4.95
CA LEU A 185 -11.10 4.93 -4.68
C LEU A 185 -10.65 6.37 -4.96
N THR A 186 -10.99 6.93 -6.12
CA THR A 186 -10.66 8.32 -6.46
C THR A 186 -11.21 9.31 -5.43
N ILE A 187 -12.48 9.17 -5.05
CA ILE A 187 -13.12 10.02 -4.02
C ILE A 187 -12.34 9.92 -2.71
N LYS A 188 -12.02 8.70 -2.26
CA LYS A 188 -11.36 8.45 -1.00
C LYS A 188 -9.91 8.95 -0.98
N ILE A 189 -9.15 8.69 -2.05
CA ILE A 189 -7.75 9.13 -2.22
C ILE A 189 -7.65 10.65 -2.19
N HIS A 190 -8.60 11.35 -2.80
CA HIS A 190 -8.64 12.81 -2.83
C HIS A 190 -9.40 13.46 -1.67
N ASP A 191 -9.85 12.67 -0.68
CA ASP A 191 -10.57 13.18 0.50
C ASP A 191 -11.83 13.99 0.14
N VAL A 192 -12.54 13.58 -0.91
CA VAL A 192 -13.86 14.11 -1.25
C VAL A 192 -14.87 13.51 -0.26
N ASN A 193 -15.69 14.37 0.36
CA ASN A 193 -16.75 13.94 1.28
C ASN A 193 -18.13 14.51 0.87
N PRO A 194 -19.25 13.95 1.37
CA PRO A 194 -20.59 14.43 1.06
C PRO A 194 -20.82 15.92 1.34
N GLU A 195 -20.23 16.45 2.39
CA GLU A 195 -20.34 17.86 2.81
C GLU A 195 -19.68 18.80 1.79
N PHE A 196 -18.56 18.38 1.19
CA PHE A 196 -17.88 19.12 0.14
C PHE A 196 -18.82 19.30 -1.07
N ILE A 197 -19.44 18.22 -1.55
CA ILE A 197 -20.39 18.27 -2.68
C ILE A 197 -21.56 19.20 -2.35
N LYS A 198 -22.21 19.01 -1.19
CA LYS A 198 -23.34 19.83 -0.73
C LYS A 198 -22.99 21.32 -0.63
N SER A 199 -21.74 21.65 -0.32
CA SER A 199 -21.29 23.03 -0.21
C SER A 199 -21.28 23.78 -1.55
N PHE A 200 -21.00 23.08 -2.65
CA PHE A 200 -21.10 23.62 -4.01
C PHE A 200 -22.55 23.63 -4.51
N GLU A 201 -23.35 22.62 -4.17
CA GLU A 201 -24.79 22.61 -4.47
C GLU A 201 -25.51 23.81 -3.85
N ALA A 202 -25.10 24.23 -2.65
CA ALA A 202 -25.63 25.42 -1.97
C ALA A 202 -25.33 26.74 -2.71
N LEU A 203 -24.28 26.77 -3.55
CA LEU A 203 -23.99 27.88 -4.47
C LEU A 203 -24.75 27.78 -5.79
N GLY A 204 -25.44 26.68 -6.03
CA GLY A 204 -26.20 26.43 -7.25
C GLY A 204 -25.49 25.54 -8.28
N TYR A 205 -24.28 25.04 -7.99
CA TYR A 205 -23.60 24.04 -8.81
C TYR A 205 -24.25 22.67 -8.59
N LYS A 206 -25.17 22.30 -9.47
CA LYS A 206 -25.93 21.04 -9.39
C LYS A 206 -25.49 20.10 -10.50
N ASN A 207 -25.66 18.79 -10.27
CA ASN A 207 -25.31 17.74 -11.23
C ASN A 207 -23.83 17.75 -11.63
N MET A 208 -22.93 18.10 -10.70
CA MET A 208 -21.49 17.99 -10.94
C MET A 208 -21.14 16.53 -11.19
N ASP A 209 -20.33 16.28 -12.20
CA ASP A 209 -19.76 14.95 -12.39
C ASP A 209 -18.62 14.70 -11.40
N LEU A 210 -18.13 13.45 -11.36
CA LEU A 210 -17.10 13.08 -10.40
C LEU A 210 -15.76 13.78 -10.69
N ASP A 211 -15.41 13.94 -11.96
CA ASP A 211 -14.13 14.53 -12.37
C ASP A 211 -14.07 16.00 -11.96
N GLU A 212 -15.19 16.72 -12.09
CA GLU A 212 -15.35 18.09 -11.58
C GLU A 212 -15.17 18.13 -10.05
N VAL A 213 -15.88 17.30 -9.29
CA VAL A 213 -15.80 17.31 -7.82
C VAL A 213 -14.37 16.99 -7.34
N VAL A 214 -13.74 15.99 -7.94
CA VAL A 214 -12.37 15.59 -7.62
C VAL A 214 -11.39 16.69 -8.03
N GLY A 215 -11.55 17.28 -9.22
CA GLY A 215 -10.72 18.39 -9.69
C GLY A 215 -10.78 19.60 -8.77
N LEU A 216 -11.98 19.98 -8.31
CA LEU A 216 -12.16 21.06 -7.34
C LEU A 216 -11.38 20.78 -6.05
N LYS A 217 -11.42 19.54 -5.55
CA LYS A 217 -10.72 19.13 -4.34
C LYS A 217 -9.21 19.09 -4.54
N ILE A 218 -8.72 18.52 -5.64
CA ILE A 218 -7.28 18.48 -6.02
C ILE A 218 -6.69 19.89 -6.09
N HIS A 219 -7.44 20.84 -6.63
CA HIS A 219 -6.98 22.22 -6.80
C HIS A 219 -7.31 23.14 -5.62
N ASP A 220 -7.88 22.65 -4.52
CA ASP A 220 -8.30 23.47 -3.37
C ASP A 220 -9.26 24.61 -3.75
N VAL A 221 -10.15 24.35 -4.71
CA VAL A 221 -11.27 25.24 -5.02
C VAL A 221 -12.32 25.08 -3.93
N THR A 222 -12.77 26.20 -3.35
CA THR A 222 -13.78 26.20 -2.28
C THR A 222 -14.94 27.10 -2.67
N PRO A 223 -16.15 26.87 -2.12
CA PRO A 223 -17.28 27.78 -2.30
C PRO A 223 -16.92 29.24 -1.97
N LYS A 224 -16.16 29.45 -0.90
CA LYS A 224 -15.69 30.76 -0.46
C LYS A 224 -14.76 31.43 -1.48
N PHE A 225 -13.92 30.65 -2.16
CA PHE A 225 -13.03 31.16 -3.20
C PHE A 225 -13.86 31.74 -4.36
N ILE A 226 -14.84 30.98 -4.86
CA ILE A 226 -15.76 31.42 -5.93
C ILE A 226 -16.55 32.67 -5.51
N GLN A 227 -17.17 32.65 -4.33
CA GLN A 227 -17.93 33.79 -3.80
C GLN A 227 -17.09 35.07 -3.67
N GLY A 228 -15.77 34.93 -3.46
CA GLY A 228 -14.85 36.06 -3.35
C GLY A 228 -14.79 36.94 -4.60
N PHE A 229 -15.19 36.42 -5.76
CA PHE A 229 -15.20 37.15 -7.02
C PHE A 229 -16.51 37.91 -7.28
N GLU A 230 -17.61 37.60 -6.59
CA GLU A 230 -18.89 38.28 -6.77
C GLU A 230 -18.82 39.81 -6.60
N PRO A 231 -18.12 40.35 -5.57
CA PRO A 231 -17.98 41.80 -5.40
C PRO A 231 -17.17 42.49 -6.50
N LEU A 232 -16.43 41.71 -7.30
CA LEU A 232 -15.61 42.19 -8.41
C LEU A 232 -16.35 42.16 -9.75
N GLY A 233 -17.60 41.69 -9.75
CA GLY A 233 -18.48 41.64 -10.92
C GLY A 233 -18.69 40.23 -11.49
N PHE A 234 -17.96 39.22 -11.01
CA PHE A 234 -18.05 37.84 -11.52
C PHE A 234 -18.97 36.99 -10.66
N LYS A 235 -20.23 36.84 -11.09
CA LYS A 235 -21.30 36.19 -10.32
C LYS A 235 -21.64 34.77 -10.76
N GLN A 236 -21.15 34.35 -11.93
CA GLN A 236 -21.33 33.02 -12.49
C GLN A 236 -19.99 32.61 -13.07
N ILE A 237 -19.22 31.87 -12.28
CA ILE A 237 -17.94 31.30 -12.67
C ILE A 237 -18.21 29.82 -12.87
N ASP A 238 -17.93 29.27 -14.04
CA ASP A 238 -18.04 27.82 -14.22
C ASP A 238 -16.93 27.09 -13.42
N LEU A 239 -17.11 25.80 -13.15
CA LEU A 239 -16.18 25.08 -12.27
C LEU A 239 -14.79 24.93 -12.91
N ASP A 240 -14.71 24.81 -14.24
CA ASP A 240 -13.45 24.74 -14.97
C ASP A 240 -12.67 26.06 -14.88
N GLU A 241 -13.36 27.19 -15.03
CA GLU A 241 -12.81 28.52 -14.85
C GLU A 241 -12.38 28.75 -13.39
N ALA A 242 -13.17 28.30 -12.41
CA ALA A 242 -12.78 28.34 -11.00
C ALA A 242 -11.50 27.53 -10.72
N MET A 243 -11.38 26.34 -11.31
CA MET A 243 -10.15 25.53 -11.25
C MET A 243 -8.98 26.25 -11.93
N SER A 244 -9.18 26.80 -13.12
CA SER A 244 -8.15 27.54 -13.88
C SER A 244 -7.63 28.77 -13.12
N LEU A 245 -8.53 29.55 -12.52
CA LEU A 245 -8.18 30.68 -11.65
C LEU A 245 -7.28 30.22 -10.49
N LYS A 246 -7.61 29.09 -9.88
CA LYS A 246 -6.89 28.54 -8.74
C LYS A 246 -5.52 27.97 -9.14
N ILE A 247 -5.44 27.23 -10.25
CA ILE A 247 -4.20 26.71 -10.85
C ILE A 247 -3.20 27.84 -11.16
N HIS A 248 -3.70 28.99 -11.61
CA HIS A 248 -2.86 30.13 -11.98
C HIS A 248 -2.69 31.18 -10.87
N ASP A 249 -3.10 30.88 -9.63
CA ASP A 249 -3.05 31.79 -8.48
C ASP A 249 -3.74 33.14 -8.73
N VAL A 250 -4.82 33.15 -9.52
CA VAL A 250 -5.67 34.32 -9.72
C VAL A 250 -6.66 34.38 -8.57
N THR A 251 -6.43 35.30 -7.62
CA THR A 251 -7.29 35.49 -6.46
C THR A 251 -8.15 36.77 -6.60
N PRO A 252 -9.22 36.92 -5.80
CA PRO A 252 -9.96 38.18 -5.73
C PRO A 252 -9.06 39.39 -5.43
N GLU A 253 -8.05 39.24 -4.57
CA GLU A 253 -7.08 40.30 -4.25
C GLU A 253 -6.22 40.65 -5.46
N PHE A 254 -5.78 39.66 -6.24
CA PHE A 254 -5.04 39.89 -7.47
C PHE A 254 -5.87 40.72 -8.45
N ILE A 255 -7.12 40.30 -8.72
CA ILE A 255 -8.02 41.03 -9.62
C ILE A 255 -8.26 42.46 -9.12
N ARG A 256 -8.55 42.65 -7.83
CA ARG A 256 -8.70 43.98 -7.22
C ARG A 256 -7.47 44.86 -7.46
N SER A 257 -6.27 44.32 -7.25
CA SER A 257 -5.02 45.06 -7.49
C SER A 257 -4.80 45.43 -8.95
N MET A 258 -5.32 44.63 -9.90
CA MET A 258 -5.24 44.94 -11.33
C MET A 258 -6.29 46.01 -11.71
N GLN A 259 -7.51 45.92 -11.18
CA GLN A 259 -8.55 46.93 -11.36
C GLN A 259 -8.11 48.31 -10.83
N GLU A 260 -7.40 48.36 -9.70
CA GLU A 260 -6.78 49.58 -9.14
C GLU A 260 -5.71 50.17 -10.06
N LYS A 261 -4.97 49.33 -10.79
CA LYS A 261 -3.96 49.73 -11.78
C LYS A 261 -4.55 50.14 -13.13
N GLY A 262 -5.88 50.12 -13.26
CA GLY A 262 -6.59 50.52 -14.47
C GLY A 262 -6.91 49.37 -15.44
N PHE A 263 -6.53 48.13 -15.12
CA PHE A 263 -6.97 46.94 -15.86
C PHE A 263 -8.38 46.56 -15.41
N LYS A 264 -9.36 47.34 -15.86
CA LYS A 264 -10.79 47.15 -15.61
C LYS A 264 -11.44 46.49 -16.83
N ASP A 265 -12.63 45.92 -16.62
CA ASP A 265 -13.47 45.35 -17.68
C ASP A 265 -12.83 44.18 -18.45
N LEU A 266 -11.99 43.40 -17.77
CA LEU A 266 -11.40 42.16 -18.31
C LEU A 266 -12.22 40.94 -17.88
N SER A 267 -12.27 39.93 -18.74
CA SER A 267 -12.70 38.58 -18.42
C SER A 267 -11.73 37.88 -17.45
N LEU A 268 -12.19 36.80 -16.82
CA LEU A 268 -11.34 35.99 -15.93
C LEU A 268 -10.18 35.35 -16.69
N ASP A 269 -10.41 34.86 -17.90
CA ASP A 269 -9.36 34.39 -18.83
C ASP A 269 -8.29 35.44 -19.12
N GLU A 270 -8.69 36.70 -19.29
CA GLU A 270 -7.75 37.81 -19.49
C GLU A 270 -6.95 38.09 -18.20
N TYR A 271 -7.57 38.01 -17.02
CA TYR A 271 -6.85 38.10 -15.75
C TYR A 271 -5.88 36.93 -15.53
N ILE A 272 -6.26 35.72 -15.94
CA ILE A 272 -5.38 34.54 -15.95
C ILE A 272 -4.18 34.80 -16.86
N SER A 273 -4.43 35.24 -18.10
CA SER A 273 -3.38 35.58 -19.07
C SER A 273 -2.42 36.64 -18.52
N LEU A 274 -2.95 37.70 -17.90
CA LEU A 274 -2.14 38.74 -17.24
C LEU A 274 -1.28 38.19 -16.10
N LYS A 275 -1.82 37.29 -15.28
CA LYS A 275 -1.09 36.66 -14.18
C LYS A 275 0.06 35.80 -14.70
N ILE A 276 -0.18 34.97 -15.72
CA ILE A 276 0.83 34.12 -16.36
C ILE A 276 1.96 34.98 -16.97
N MET A 277 1.61 35.99 -17.76
CA MET A 277 2.60 36.90 -18.38
C MET A 277 3.43 37.66 -17.33
N GLY A 278 2.79 38.13 -16.25
CA GLY A 278 3.46 38.82 -15.16
C GLY A 278 4.43 37.92 -14.38
N SER A 279 4.15 36.62 -14.30
CA SER A 279 5.06 35.63 -13.71
C SER A 279 6.25 35.34 -14.63
N ALA A 280 6.03 35.13 -15.93
CA ALA A 280 7.10 34.89 -16.91
C ALA A 280 8.13 36.05 -16.99
N ASN A 281 7.67 37.30 -16.94
CA ASN A 281 8.56 38.46 -16.94
C ASN A 281 9.36 38.63 -15.64
N ARG A 282 8.88 38.11 -14.51
CA ARG A 282 9.63 38.12 -13.25
C ARG A 282 10.71 37.05 -13.20
N SER A 283 10.48 35.90 -13.81
CA SER A 283 11.50 34.84 -13.91
C SER A 283 12.69 35.29 -14.75
N ARG A 284 12.46 35.90 -15.92
CA ARG A 284 13.53 36.44 -16.77
C ARG A 284 14.40 37.49 -16.06
N LYS A 285 13.79 38.38 -15.27
CA LYS A 285 14.53 39.41 -14.50
C LYS A 285 15.32 38.88 -13.30
N ARG A 286 15.15 37.62 -12.91
CA ARG A 286 15.91 36.98 -11.80
C ARG A 286 17.11 36.19 -12.31
N GLU A 287 17.19 35.93 -13.61
CA GLU A 287 18.29 35.22 -14.26
C GLU A 287 19.37 36.18 -14.82
N ASP A 288 19.08 37.49 -14.82
CA ASP A 288 19.99 38.60 -15.16
C ASP A 288 20.59 39.25 -13.89
#